data_AF-A0A2W4XV66-F1
#
_entry.id   AF-A0A2W4XV66-F1
#
_cell.length_a   1.000
_cell.length_b   1.000
_cell.length_c   1.000
_cell.angle_alpha   90.00
_cell.angle_beta   90.00
_cell.angle_gamma   90.00
#
_symmetry.space_group_name_H-M   'P 1'
#
loop_
_entity.id
_entity.type
_entity.pdbx_description
1 polymer ?
#
loop_
_entity_poly.entity_id
_entity_poly.type
_entity_poly.pdbx_seq_one_letter_code
_entity_poly.pdbx_strand_id
1 'polypeptide(L)'
;MYQVAVDYAKANLDELCDRAGQEPEGVEIVRENRSYILITQEEWESLIETAELMQIPNLLNQVASARQEYQAGEALSMEQVFG
;
A
#
# COMPACT_ATOMS: atom_id res chain seq x y z
N MET A 1 11.19 2.23 10.07
CA MET A 1 11.69 2.82 8.82
C MET A 1 13.22 2.88 8.87
N TYR A 2 13.89 2.12 8.00
CA TYR A 2 15.35 2.13 7.89
C TYR A 2 15.84 3.46 7.29
N GLN A 3 16.80 4.12 7.94
CA GLN A 3 17.24 5.47 7.57
C GLN A 3 18.70 5.49 7.12
N VAL A 4 18.98 6.15 5.99
CA VAL A 4 20.33 6.27 5.42
C VAL A 4 20.60 7.68 4.89
N ALA A 5 21.88 8.07 4.83
CA ALA A 5 22.29 9.31 4.15
C ALA A 5 22.28 9.15 2.63
N VAL A 6 22.07 10.24 1.89
CA VAL A 6 22.03 10.23 0.41
C VAL A 6 23.28 9.64 -0.24
N ASP A 7 24.46 9.83 0.36
CA ASP A 7 25.69 9.30 -0.22
C ASP A 7 25.82 7.79 -0.02
N TYR A 8 25.27 7.24 1.07
CA TYR A 8 25.12 5.80 1.22
C TYR A 8 24.13 5.25 0.19
N ALA A 9 23.00 5.94 -0.01
CA ALA A 9 21.97 5.50 -0.94
C ALA A 9 22.46 5.46 -2.40
N LYS A 10 23.28 6.43 -2.82
CA LYS A 10 23.89 6.43 -4.16
C LYS A 10 24.81 5.23 -4.38
N ALA A 11 25.55 4.81 -3.36
CA ALA A 11 26.52 3.73 -3.46
C ALA A 11 25.89 2.33 -3.32
N ASN A 12 24.73 2.24 -2.68
CA ASN A 12 24.11 0.96 -2.30
C ASN A 12 22.65 0.86 -2.75
N LEU A 13 22.30 1.43 -3.90
CA LEU A 13 20.90 1.50 -4.35
C LEU A 13 20.25 0.12 -4.46
N ASP A 14 20.96 -0.87 -4.98
CA ASP A 14 20.43 -2.24 -5.14
C ASP A 14 20.00 -2.85 -3.79
N GLU A 15 20.83 -2.72 -2.75
CA GLU A 15 20.50 -3.15 -1.38
C GLU A 15 19.25 -2.43 -0.85
N LEU A 16 19.13 -1.14 -1.13
CA LEU A 16 17.99 -0.35 -0.67
C LEU A 16 16.70 -0.72 -1.40
N CYS A 17 16.76 -1.08 -2.68
CA CYS A 17 15.61 -1.61 -3.42
C CYS A 17 15.15 -2.95 -2.85
N ASP A 18 16.08 -3.87 -2.57
CA ASP A 18 15.77 -5.16 -1.96
C ASP A 18 15.12 -4.98 -0.58
N ARG A 19 15.65 -4.05 0.22
CA ARG A 19 15.07 -3.68 1.53
C ARG A 19 13.69 -3.05 1.40
N ALA A 20 13.50 -2.11 0.47
CA ALA A 20 12.20 -1.48 0.26
C ALA A 20 11.11 -2.48 -0.15
N GLY A 21 11.48 -3.61 -0.78
CA GLY A 21 10.56 -4.71 -1.06
C GLY A 21 10.22 -5.59 0.15
N GLN A 22 10.99 -5.52 1.24
CA GLN A 22 10.80 -6.34 2.43
C GLN A 22 10.24 -5.55 3.62
N GLU A 23 10.49 -4.23 3.65
CA GLU A 23 10.01 -3.33 4.70
C GLU A 23 8.79 -2.54 4.19
N PRO A 24 7.58 -2.76 4.73
CA PRO A 24 6.37 -2.03 4.31
C PRO A 24 6.48 -0.51 4.50
N GLU A 25 7.26 -0.08 5.48
CA GLU A 25 7.50 1.35 5.76
C GLU A 25 8.50 2.00 4.79
N GLY A 26 9.15 1.22 3.92
CA GLY A 26 10.20 1.70 3.02
C GLY A 26 11.49 2.15 3.72
N VAL A 27 12.33 2.83 2.94
CA VAL A 27 13.63 3.38 3.38
C VAL A 27 13.59 4.90 3.36
N GLU A 28 14.00 5.55 4.46
CA GLU A 28 14.19 6.99 4.53
C GLU A 28 15.60 7.37 4.06
N ILE A 29 15.69 8.25 3.07
CA ILE A 29 16.94 8.80 2.54
C ILE A 29 17.03 10.26 2.94
N VAL A 30 18.05 10.60 3.74
CA VAL A 30 18.28 11.96 4.23
C VAL A 30 19.36 12.68 3.44
N ARG A 31 19.03 13.90 2.99
CA ARG A 31 19.96 14.84 2.33
C ARG A 31 19.85 16.20 3.00
N GLU A 32 20.90 16.60 3.70
CA GLU A 32 20.95 17.87 4.46
C GLU A 32 19.74 17.97 5.41
N ASN A 33 18.82 18.91 5.15
CA ASN A 33 17.61 19.15 5.96
C ASN A 33 16.34 18.60 5.30
N ARG A 34 16.46 17.64 4.37
CA ARG A 34 15.33 17.03 3.67
C ARG A 34 15.40 15.51 3.73
N SER A 35 14.24 14.89 3.91
CA SER A 35 14.06 13.45 3.83
C SER A 35 13.26 13.07 2.58
N TYR A 36 13.59 11.91 2.04
CA TYR A 36 12.92 11.27 0.92
C TYR A 36 12.58 9.84 1.33
N ILE A 37 11.57 9.25 0.71
CA ILE A 37 11.17 7.87 0.96
C ILE A 37 11.36 7.06 -0.32
N LEU A 38 12.01 5.91 -0.19
CA LEU A 38 12.07 4.87 -1.21
C LEU A 38 11.11 3.74 -0.79
N ILE A 39 10.12 3.48 -1.62
CA ILE A 39 9.14 2.39 -1.51
C ILE A 39 9.02 1.69 -2.86
N THR A 40 8.43 0.50 -2.88
CA THR A 40 8.06 -0.17 -4.13
C THR A 40 6.95 0.59 -4.84
N GLN A 41 6.82 0.35 -6.15
CA GLN A 41 5.70 0.88 -6.93
C GLN A 41 4.36 0.36 -6.40
N GLU A 42 4.28 -0.92 -6.02
CA GLU A 42 3.07 -1.54 -5.47
C GLU A 42 2.61 -0.86 -4.17
N GLU A 43 3.54 -0.54 -3.27
CA GLU A 43 3.22 0.18 -2.03
C GLU A 43 2.72 1.60 -2.33
N TRP A 44 3.35 2.30 -3.28
CA TRP A 44 2.89 3.62 -3.71
C TRP A 44 1.47 3.60 -4.29
N GLU A 45 1.18 2.63 -5.16
CA GLU A 45 -0.16 2.45 -5.74
C GLU A 45 -1.19 2.11 -4.66
N SER A 46 -0.84 1.24 -3.71
CA SER A 46 -1.71 0.85 -2.58
C SER A 46 -2.05 2.04 -1.68
N LEU A 47 -1.08 2.93 -1.43
CA LEU A 47 -1.30 4.15 -0.65
C LEU A 47 -2.24 5.13 -1.35
N ILE A 48 -2.08 5.30 -2.67
CA ILE A 48 -2.99 6.14 -3.47
C ILE A 48 -4.40 5.55 -3.46
N GLU A 49 -4.54 4.26 -3.77
CA GLU A 49 -5.84 3.58 -3.80
C GLU A 49 -6.53 3.70 -2.45
N THR A 50 -5.80 3.47 -1.35
CA THR A 50 -6.34 3.63 0.01
C THR A 50 -6.82 5.06 0.25
N ALA A 51 -6.06 6.07 -0.16
CA ALA A 51 -6.45 7.47 -0.01
C ALA A 51 -7.69 7.82 -0.84
N GLU A 52 -7.87 7.21 -2.01
CA GLU A 52 -9.08 7.35 -2.84
C GLU A 52 -10.28 6.66 -2.20
N LEU A 53 -10.12 5.42 -1.73
CA LEU A 53 -11.15 4.68 -1.01
C LEU A 53 -11.64 5.42 0.23
N MET A 54 -10.72 6.06 0.99
CA MET A 54 -11.07 6.83 2.17
C MET A 54 -11.92 8.07 1.88
N GLN A 55 -12.02 8.51 0.63
CA GLN A 55 -12.91 9.61 0.23
C GLN A 55 -14.35 9.13 -0.01
N ILE A 56 -14.58 7.82 -0.13
CA ILE A 56 -15.91 7.24 -0.36
C ILE A 56 -16.71 7.29 0.95
N PRO A 57 -17.84 8.04 1.00
CA PRO A 57 -18.65 8.12 2.20
C PRO A 57 -19.22 6.76 2.59
N ASN A 58 -19.18 6.44 3.88
CA ASN A 58 -19.69 5.19 4.44
C ASN A 58 -19.02 3.90 3.94
N LEU A 59 -17.87 3.97 3.25
CA LEU A 59 -17.19 2.78 2.72
C LEU A 59 -16.96 1.70 3.79
N LEU A 60 -16.50 2.08 4.98
CA LEU A 60 -16.26 1.13 6.07
C LEU A 60 -17.54 0.38 6.50
N ASN A 61 -18.70 1.07 6.50
CA ASN A 61 -19.98 0.44 6.79
C ASN A 61 -20.41 -0.52 5.67
N GLN A 62 -20.17 -0.13 4.41
CA GLN A 62 -20.45 -0.97 3.24
C GLN A 62 -19.60 -2.25 3.26
N VAL A 63 -18.30 -2.12 3.56
CA VAL A 63 -17.38 -3.27 3.70
C VAL A 63 -17.83 -4.18 4.85
N ALA A 64 -18.28 -3.61 5.98
CA ALA A 64 -18.79 -4.40 7.10
C ALA A 64 -20.07 -5.18 6.73
N SER A 65 -21.02 -4.53 6.04
CA SER A 65 -22.25 -5.17 5.54
C SER A 65 -21.92 -6.30 4.57
N ALA A 66 -21.08 -6.03 3.56
CA ALA A 66 -20.69 -7.03 2.56
C ALA A 66 -20.02 -8.26 3.18
N ARG A 67 -19.22 -8.08 4.25
CA ARG A 67 -18.63 -9.21 5.00
C ARG A 67 -19.68 -10.05 5.71
N GLN A 68 -20.72 -9.43 6.28
CA GLN A 68 -21.82 -10.14 6.93
C GLN A 68 -22.66 -10.92 5.91
N GLU A 69 -23.03 -10.28 4.80
CA GLU A 69 -23.75 -10.89 3.68
C GLU A 69 -22.97 -12.12 3.15
N TYR A 70 -21.67 -11.97 2.91
CA TYR A 70 -20.81 -13.08 2.48
C TYR A 70 -20.79 -14.24 3.48
N GLN A 71 -20.68 -13.96 4.78
CA GLN A 71 -20.70 -14.99 5.83
C GLN A 71 -22.06 -15.68 5.96
N ALA A 72 -23.15 -14.97 5.69
CA ALA A 72 -24.50 -15.52 5.63
C ALA A 72 -24.76 -16.35 4.35
N GLY A 73 -23.81 -16.40 3.42
CA GLY A 73 -23.98 -17.06 2.13
C GLY A 73 -24.81 -16.26 1.13
N GLU A 74 -25.01 -14.96 1.38
CA GLU A 74 -25.75 -14.03 0.53
C GLU A 74 -24.88 -13.49 -0.62
N ALA A 75 -24.02 -14.34 -1.18
CA ALA A 75 -23.16 -14.03 -2.32
C ALA A 75 -23.70 -14.70 -3.59
N LEU A 76 -23.57 -14.01 -4.72
CA LEU A 76 -23.92 -14.53 -6.03
C LEU A 76 -22.68 -15.06 -6.75
N SER A 77 -22.81 -16.20 -7.43
CA SER A 77 -21.78 -16.74 -8.31
C SER A 77 -21.72 -15.98 -9.64
N MET A 78 -20.62 -16.11 -10.37
CA MET A 78 -20.49 -15.53 -11.72
C MET A 78 -21.62 -15.97 -12.66
N GLU A 79 -21.98 -17.26 -12.66
CA GLU A 79 -23.08 -17.80 -13.48
C GLU A 79 -24.44 -17.17 -13.10
N GLN A 80 -24.70 -16.97 -11.80
CA GLN A 80 -25.94 -16.34 -11.34
C GLN A 80 -26.05 -14.86 -11.75
N VAL A 81 -24.92 -14.16 -11.90
CA VAL A 81 -24.90 -12.74 -12.28
C VAL A 81 -24.96 -12.55 -13.79
N PHE A 82 -24.25 -13.39 -14.55
CA PHE A 82 -24.02 -13.15 -15.99
C PHE A 82 -24.73 -14.11 -16.95
N GLY A 83 -25.20 -15.28 -16.48
CA GLY A 83 -25.91 -16.27 -17.30
C GLY A 83 -25.01 -16.98 -18.29
#